data_AF-A0A1Y2EHF7-F1
#
_entry.id   AF-A0A1Y2EHF7-F1
#
_cell.length_a   1.000
_cell.length_b   1.000
_cell.length_c   1.000
_cell.angle_alpha   90.00
_cell.angle_beta   90.00
_cell.angle_gamma   90.00
#
_symmetry.space_group_name_H-M   'P 1'
#
loop_
_entity.id
_entity.type
_entity.pdbx_description
1 polymer ?
#
loop_
_entity_poly.entity_id
_entity_poly.type
_entity_poly.pdbx_seq_one_letter_code
_entity_poly.pdbx_strand_id
1 'polypeptide(L)'
;AFEEYRRYTKIIQRLHWKGRFLQAGYDQAITRIGRHPDEIAHDEMQFKLDFFECYMLIERALVHLLGVWGIQVHRELLNSVHNRFRSKNGGGPERYQLTHRYHANVLGALGNPQNPLFPIFGTGEIKRQLARAKELRNRWKNGLDDSGYAPAPLATYELDIILSTIKTGLDQGYAMAQEYLGIAPPSTSGLSNPVHWSQEEEDWNFMVDAMDWEAV
;
A
#
# COMPACT_ATOMS: atom_id res chain seq x y z
N ALA A 1 9.74 1.18 -17.55
CA ALA A 1 10.79 0.54 -16.73
C ALA A 1 11.53 1.57 -15.85
N PHE A 2 12.39 2.44 -16.41
CA PHE A 2 13.12 3.45 -15.61
C PHE A 2 12.22 4.49 -14.91
N GLU A 3 11.18 4.99 -15.61
CA GLU A 3 10.22 5.94 -15.01
C GLU A 3 9.44 5.30 -13.85
N GLU A 4 8.98 4.06 -14.03
CA GLU A 4 8.31 3.28 -12.98
C GLU A 4 9.23 3.02 -11.78
N TYR A 5 10.52 2.74 -12.01
CA TYR A 5 11.52 2.64 -10.96
C TYR A 5 11.78 3.96 -10.22
N ARG A 6 11.80 5.10 -10.93
CA ARG A 6 11.91 6.44 -10.33
C ARG A 6 10.72 6.73 -9.41
N ARG A 7 9.49 6.49 -9.91
CA ARG A 7 8.25 6.67 -9.14
C ARG A 7 8.19 5.75 -7.92
N TYR A 8 8.58 4.49 -8.07
CA TYR A 8 8.72 3.55 -6.96
C TYR A 8 9.65 4.10 -5.88
N THR A 9 10.86 4.53 -6.25
CA THR A 9 11.88 5.04 -5.32
C THR A 9 11.37 6.25 -4.54
N LYS A 10 10.68 7.18 -5.20
CA LYS A 10 10.05 8.34 -4.56
C LYS A 10 8.98 7.95 -3.54
N ILE A 11 8.14 6.96 -3.87
CA ILE A 11 7.11 6.46 -2.94
C ILE A 11 7.77 5.81 -1.71
N ILE A 12 8.84 5.02 -1.91
CA ILE A 12 9.60 4.44 -0.80
C ILE A 12 10.15 5.52 0.13
N GLN A 13 10.74 6.60 -0.42
CA GLN A 13 11.19 7.73 0.39
C GLN A 13 10.05 8.38 1.20
N ARG A 14 8.88 8.58 0.57
CA ARG A 14 7.68 9.08 1.27
C ARG A 14 7.18 8.11 2.35
N LEU A 15 7.24 6.80 2.12
CA LEU A 15 6.90 5.76 3.10
C LEU A 15 7.87 5.72 4.28
N HIS A 16 9.16 5.97 4.07
CA HIS A 16 10.11 6.12 5.18
C HIS A 16 9.82 7.37 6.01
N TRP A 17 9.53 8.49 5.35
CA TRP A 17 9.12 9.72 6.03
C TRP A 17 7.87 9.51 6.88
N LYS A 18 6.78 9.04 6.27
CA LYS A 18 5.51 8.76 6.97
C LYS A 18 5.64 7.68 8.03
N GLY A 19 6.48 6.67 7.81
CA GLY A 19 6.66 5.57 8.77
C GLY A 19 7.07 6.01 10.17
N ARG A 20 7.85 7.11 10.28
CA ARG A 20 8.25 7.67 11.58
C ARG A 20 7.07 8.23 12.37
N PHE A 21 6.14 8.88 11.68
CA PHE A 21 4.94 9.45 12.29
C PHE A 21 3.90 8.38 12.58
N LEU A 22 3.78 7.38 11.70
CA LEU A 22 2.87 6.25 11.92
C LEU A 22 3.23 5.46 13.18
N GLN A 23 4.52 5.25 13.45
CA GLN A 23 4.95 4.60 14.69
C GLN A 23 4.56 5.42 15.91
N ALA A 24 4.85 6.73 15.91
CA ALA A 24 4.50 7.60 17.02
C ALA A 24 2.98 7.66 17.26
N GLY A 25 2.19 7.71 16.18
CA GLY A 25 0.73 7.64 16.24
C GLY A 25 0.23 6.30 16.78
N TYR A 26 0.89 5.19 16.43
CA TYR A 26 0.57 3.87 16.98
C TYR A 26 0.78 3.83 18.49
N ASP A 27 1.96 4.26 18.96
CA ASP A 27 2.32 4.28 20.38
C ASP A 27 1.33 5.11 21.21
N GLN A 28 0.88 6.25 20.65
CA GLN A 28 -0.16 7.09 21.26
C GLN A 28 -1.53 6.37 21.29
N ALA A 29 -1.93 5.76 20.18
CA ALA A 29 -3.23 5.09 20.05
C ALA A 29 -3.37 3.84 20.93
N ILE A 30 -2.27 3.14 21.25
CA ILE A 30 -2.30 1.98 22.16
C ILE A 30 -2.17 2.38 23.64
N THR A 31 -1.77 3.61 23.94
CA THR A 31 -1.59 4.10 25.31
C THR A 31 -2.94 4.40 25.95
N ARG A 32 -3.33 3.59 26.95
CA ARG A 32 -4.64 3.68 27.62
C ARG A 32 -4.58 4.15 29.08
N ILE A 33 -3.42 4.08 29.71
CA ILE A 33 -3.30 4.30 31.17
C ILE A 33 -3.57 5.78 31.48
N GLY A 34 -4.56 6.04 32.34
CA GLY A 34 -4.88 7.38 32.82
C GLY A 34 -5.61 8.29 31.83
N ARG A 35 -6.13 7.74 30.71
CA ARG A 35 -6.77 8.52 29.65
C ARG A 35 -8.28 8.32 29.58
N HIS A 36 -8.99 9.36 29.14
CA HIS A 36 -10.44 9.31 28.96
C HIS A 36 -10.80 8.40 27.76
N PRO A 37 -11.90 7.61 27.83
CA PRO A 37 -12.32 6.75 26.72
C PRO A 37 -12.47 7.46 25.37
N ASP A 38 -12.98 8.70 25.37
CA ASP A 38 -13.16 9.49 24.14
C ASP A 38 -11.83 9.91 23.50
N GLU A 39 -10.81 10.20 24.31
CA GLU A 39 -9.46 10.51 23.81
C GLU A 39 -8.81 9.27 23.19
N ILE A 40 -8.98 8.11 23.84
CA ILE A 40 -8.50 6.84 23.29
C ILE A 40 -9.19 6.57 21.96
N ALA A 41 -10.52 6.70 21.89
CA ALA A 41 -11.27 6.51 20.65
C ALA A 41 -10.86 7.50 19.54
N HIS A 42 -10.58 8.75 19.90
CA HIS A 42 -10.07 9.77 18.98
C HIS A 42 -8.71 9.37 18.40
N ASP A 43 -7.74 9.04 19.25
CA ASP A 43 -6.38 8.67 18.81
C ASP A 43 -6.38 7.37 18.01
N GLU A 44 -7.20 6.38 18.40
CA GLU A 44 -7.38 5.17 17.60
C GLU A 44 -7.95 5.48 16.21
N MET A 45 -8.86 6.45 16.10
CA MET A 45 -9.42 6.87 14.80
C MET A 45 -8.37 7.57 13.94
N GLN A 46 -7.61 8.52 14.50
CA GLN A 46 -6.53 9.22 13.78
C GLN A 46 -5.49 8.22 13.27
N PHE A 47 -5.06 7.28 14.11
CA PHE A 47 -4.13 6.25 13.70
C PHE A 47 -4.67 5.37 12.55
N LYS A 48 -5.95 5.01 12.57
CA LYS A 48 -6.57 4.22 11.48
C LYS A 48 -6.54 4.97 10.15
N LEU A 49 -6.74 6.29 10.17
CA LEU A 49 -6.61 7.14 8.98
C LEU A 49 -5.17 7.18 8.47
N ASP A 50 -4.19 7.40 9.36
CA ASP A 50 -2.77 7.38 9.00
C ASP A 50 -2.33 6.02 8.43
N PHE A 51 -2.83 4.92 9.01
CA PHE A 51 -2.58 3.58 8.50
C PHE A 51 -3.17 3.39 7.11
N PHE A 52 -4.38 3.89 6.86
CA PHE A 52 -5.00 3.84 5.53
C PHE A 52 -4.12 4.53 4.49
N GLU A 53 -3.64 5.73 4.79
CA GLU A 53 -2.75 6.48 3.88
C GLU A 53 -1.42 5.76 3.66
N CYS A 54 -0.84 5.17 4.71
CA CYS A 54 0.38 4.37 4.60
C CYS A 54 0.17 3.14 3.71
N TYR A 55 -0.93 2.42 3.90
CA TYR A 55 -1.26 1.23 3.11
C TYR A 55 -1.51 1.59 1.63
N MET A 56 -2.15 2.72 1.35
CA MET A 56 -2.31 3.23 -0.01
C MET A 56 -0.96 3.48 -0.70
N LEU A 57 0.01 4.04 0.02
CA LEU A 57 1.37 4.23 -0.51
C LEU A 57 2.08 2.90 -0.76
N ILE A 58 1.89 1.89 0.10
CA ILE A 58 2.43 0.54 -0.10
C ILE A 58 1.89 -0.06 -1.41
N GLU A 59 0.58 -0.03 -1.61
CA GLU A 59 -0.02 -0.60 -2.82
C GLU A 59 0.43 0.14 -4.08
N ARG A 60 0.58 1.47 -3.98
CA ARG A 60 1.09 2.27 -5.09
C ARG A 60 2.55 1.94 -5.42
N ALA A 61 3.40 1.77 -4.41
CA ALA A 61 4.76 1.27 -4.62
C ALA A 61 4.75 -0.07 -5.36
N LEU A 62 3.90 -1.02 -4.94
CA LEU A 62 3.80 -2.32 -5.62
C LEU A 62 3.36 -2.20 -7.09
N VAL A 63 2.44 -1.27 -7.42
CA VAL A 63 2.03 -1.02 -8.81
C VAL A 63 3.20 -0.52 -9.66
N HIS A 64 3.94 0.48 -9.18
CA HIS A 64 5.10 0.99 -9.91
C HIS A 64 6.22 -0.06 -10.01
N LEU A 65 6.38 -0.88 -8.97
CA LEU A 65 7.33 -1.99 -9.00
C LEU A 65 6.95 -3.01 -10.08
N LEU A 66 5.68 -3.42 -10.17
CA LEU A 66 5.16 -4.27 -11.25
C LEU A 66 5.38 -3.62 -12.64
N GLY A 67 5.21 -2.31 -12.73
CA GLY A 67 5.45 -1.52 -13.94
C GLY A 67 6.90 -1.57 -14.46
N VAL A 68 7.88 -1.88 -13.61
CA VAL A 68 9.29 -2.06 -14.04
C VAL A 68 9.41 -3.18 -15.08
N TRP A 69 8.69 -4.28 -14.88
CA TRP A 69 8.60 -5.42 -15.80
C TRP A 69 7.45 -5.31 -16.83
N GLY A 70 6.85 -4.12 -16.96
CA GLY A 70 5.75 -3.89 -17.90
C GLY A 70 4.42 -4.54 -17.48
N ILE A 71 4.30 -4.99 -16.23
CA ILE A 71 3.06 -5.57 -15.71
C ILE A 71 2.11 -4.43 -15.34
N GLN A 72 1.11 -4.18 -16.18
CA GLN A 72 0.11 -3.14 -15.96
C GLN A 72 -1.05 -3.68 -15.12
N VAL A 73 -1.22 -3.14 -13.92
CA VAL A 73 -2.43 -3.35 -13.12
C VAL A 73 -3.47 -2.32 -13.56
N HIS A 74 -4.33 -2.67 -14.52
CA HIS A 74 -5.34 -1.75 -15.01
C HIS A 74 -6.46 -1.50 -13.97
N ARG A 75 -6.91 -0.23 -13.88
CA ARG A 75 -8.11 0.18 -13.14
C ARG A 75 -9.42 -0.28 -13.81
N GLU A 76 -9.40 -0.50 -15.13
CA GLU A 76 -10.63 -0.69 -15.94
C GLU A 76 -10.71 -1.97 -16.80
N LEU A 77 -9.60 -2.67 -17.10
CA LEU A 77 -9.56 -3.62 -18.24
C LEU A 77 -9.77 -5.12 -17.92
N LEU A 78 -10.58 -5.49 -16.93
CA LEU A 78 -11.00 -6.90 -16.77
C LEU A 78 -12.53 -7.06 -16.60
N ASN A 79 -13.31 -6.20 -17.26
CA ASN A 79 -14.74 -6.43 -17.47
C ASN A 79 -15.04 -7.33 -18.68
N SER A 80 -14.04 -7.74 -19.48
CA SER A 80 -14.29 -8.46 -20.75
C SER A 80 -14.45 -9.98 -20.61
N VAL A 81 -13.83 -10.64 -19.61
CA VAL A 81 -13.83 -12.12 -19.56
C VAL A 81 -14.85 -12.70 -18.57
N HIS A 82 -15.16 -12.02 -17.47
CA HIS A 82 -16.06 -12.54 -16.43
C HIS A 82 -17.49 -12.00 -16.48
N ASN A 83 -17.79 -11.02 -17.35
CA ASN A 83 -19.09 -10.32 -17.36
C ASN A 83 -20.06 -10.76 -18.47
N ARG A 84 -19.81 -11.90 -19.13
CA ARG A 84 -20.80 -12.50 -20.06
C ARG A 84 -22.02 -13.12 -19.36
N PHE A 85 -22.11 -13.08 -18.03
CA PHE A 85 -23.19 -13.71 -17.26
C PHE A 85 -23.86 -12.83 -16.18
N ARG A 86 -23.68 -11.50 -16.15
CA ARG A 86 -24.42 -10.65 -15.20
C ARG A 86 -25.12 -9.46 -15.86
N SER A 87 -26.37 -9.76 -16.23
CA SER A 87 -27.60 -8.96 -16.18
C SER A 87 -27.55 -7.45 -16.45
N LYS A 88 -28.31 -7.06 -17.49
CA LYS A 88 -29.00 -5.78 -17.60
C LYS A 88 -29.80 -5.53 -16.31
N ASN A 89 -29.45 -4.50 -15.54
CA ASN A 89 -30.33 -3.59 -14.78
C ASN A 89 -29.57 -2.93 -13.63
N GLY A 90 -29.68 -1.60 -13.52
CA GLY A 90 -29.41 -0.84 -12.30
C GLY A 90 -28.15 0.03 -12.34
N GLY A 91 -28.35 1.35 -12.47
CA GLY A 91 -27.30 2.36 -12.33
C GLY A 91 -26.94 2.64 -10.87
N GLY A 92 -25.62 2.76 -10.62
CA GLY A 92 -24.94 2.99 -9.32
C GLY A 92 -24.69 1.69 -8.54
N PRO A 93 -23.48 1.34 -8.03
CA PRO A 93 -22.33 2.14 -7.54
C PRO A 93 -20.98 1.65 -8.13
N GLU A 94 -20.71 1.90 -9.41
CA GLU A 94 -19.55 1.32 -10.11
C GLU A 94 -18.19 1.82 -9.61
N ARG A 95 -18.03 3.12 -9.30
CA ARG A 95 -16.74 3.70 -8.91
C ARG A 95 -16.18 3.15 -7.59
N TYR A 96 -17.06 2.83 -6.64
CA TYR A 96 -16.67 2.27 -5.34
C TYR A 96 -16.14 0.84 -5.52
N GLN A 97 -16.83 0.01 -6.32
CA GLN A 97 -16.43 -1.37 -6.60
C GLN A 97 -15.14 -1.46 -7.44
N LEU A 98 -14.93 -0.54 -8.38
CA LEU A 98 -13.73 -0.47 -9.23
C LEU A 98 -12.46 -0.24 -8.42
N THR A 99 -12.51 0.59 -7.38
CA THR A 99 -11.36 0.87 -6.51
C THR A 99 -11.01 -0.33 -5.62
N HIS A 100 -12.02 -1.02 -5.07
CA HIS A 100 -11.79 -2.27 -4.32
C HIS A 100 -11.21 -3.39 -5.21
N ARG A 101 -11.64 -3.49 -6.47
CA ARG A 101 -11.07 -4.44 -7.46
C ARG A 101 -9.63 -4.11 -7.82
N TYR A 102 -9.28 -2.83 -7.99
CA TYR A 102 -7.91 -2.40 -8.30
C TYR A 102 -6.87 -2.92 -7.29
N HIS A 103 -7.15 -2.75 -5.99
CA HIS A 103 -6.27 -3.23 -4.92
C HIS A 103 -6.19 -4.76 -4.82
N ALA A 104 -7.30 -5.46 -5.08
CA ALA A 104 -7.30 -6.92 -5.15
C ALA A 104 -6.48 -7.44 -6.35
N ASN A 105 -6.49 -6.69 -7.46
CA ASN A 105 -5.73 -7.02 -8.66
C ASN A 105 -4.22 -6.89 -8.44
N VAL A 106 -3.75 -5.97 -7.58
CA VAL A 106 -2.32 -5.86 -7.23
C VAL A 106 -1.83 -7.14 -6.53
N LEU A 107 -2.52 -7.57 -5.47
CA LEU A 107 -2.15 -8.81 -4.77
C LEU A 107 -2.32 -10.05 -5.66
N GLY A 108 -3.35 -10.06 -6.52
CA GLY A 108 -3.55 -11.12 -7.51
C GLY A 108 -2.39 -11.20 -8.51
N ALA A 109 -1.90 -10.07 -9.01
CA ALA A 109 -0.76 -10.01 -9.92
C ALA A 109 0.53 -10.53 -9.27
N LEU A 110 0.76 -10.20 -8.00
CA LEU A 110 1.91 -10.69 -7.23
C LEU A 110 1.84 -12.20 -6.95
N GLY A 111 0.62 -12.76 -6.89
CA GLY A 111 0.38 -14.19 -6.71
C GLY A 111 0.57 -15.05 -7.97
N ASN A 112 0.82 -14.47 -9.14
CA ASN A 112 1.04 -15.21 -10.38
C ASN A 112 2.47 -15.81 -10.39
N PRO A 113 2.67 -17.14 -10.52
CA PRO A 113 4.00 -17.76 -10.58
C PRO A 113 4.90 -17.27 -11.72
N GLN A 114 4.33 -16.70 -12.78
CA GLN A 114 5.07 -16.13 -13.90
C GLN A 114 5.56 -14.70 -13.64
N ASN A 115 5.18 -14.10 -12.49
CA ASN A 115 5.62 -12.77 -12.11
C ASN A 115 7.06 -12.82 -11.58
N PRO A 116 7.99 -11.99 -12.09
CA PRO A 116 9.35 -11.89 -11.55
C PRO A 116 9.40 -11.61 -10.04
N LEU A 117 8.39 -10.92 -9.51
CA LEU A 117 8.25 -10.57 -8.09
C LEU A 117 7.62 -11.69 -7.24
N PHE A 118 7.18 -12.80 -7.86
CA PHE A 118 6.54 -13.92 -7.17
C PHE A 118 7.39 -14.52 -6.02
N PRO A 119 8.72 -14.69 -6.15
CA PRO A 119 9.53 -15.23 -5.06
C PRO A 119 9.48 -14.37 -3.78
N ILE A 120 9.30 -13.05 -3.92
CA ILE A 120 9.26 -12.10 -2.80
C ILE A 120 7.83 -11.94 -2.28
N PHE A 121 6.89 -11.62 -3.16
CA PHE A 121 5.53 -11.17 -2.79
C PHE A 121 4.44 -12.21 -3.05
N GLY A 122 4.73 -13.24 -3.83
CA GLY A 122 3.77 -14.28 -4.23
C GLY A 122 3.64 -15.43 -3.24
N THR A 123 4.59 -15.54 -2.30
CA THR A 123 4.66 -16.61 -1.29
C THR A 123 5.14 -16.09 0.08
N GLY A 124 5.19 -16.98 1.08
CA GLY A 124 5.86 -16.71 2.35
C GLY A 124 5.16 -15.71 3.28
N GLU A 125 5.95 -15.07 4.12
CA GLU A 125 5.49 -14.15 5.18
C GLU A 125 5.04 -12.80 4.61
N ILE A 126 5.78 -12.24 3.64
CA ILE A 126 5.47 -10.93 3.04
C ILE A 126 4.06 -10.93 2.44
N LYS A 127 3.69 -11.99 1.72
CA LYS A 127 2.33 -12.15 1.19
C LYS A 127 1.26 -12.18 2.29
N ARG A 128 1.51 -12.95 3.37
CA ARG A 128 0.57 -13.06 4.50
C ARG A 128 0.38 -11.71 5.18
N GLN A 129 1.47 -10.96 5.39
CA GLN A 129 1.39 -9.63 6.00
C GLN A 129 0.73 -8.59 5.09
N LEU A 130 0.97 -8.63 3.77
CA LEU A 130 0.22 -7.79 2.83
C LEU A 130 -1.29 -8.08 2.87
N ALA A 131 -1.69 -9.36 2.92
CA ALA A 131 -3.09 -9.74 3.06
C ALA A 131 -3.69 -9.25 4.39
N ARG A 132 -2.97 -9.46 5.50
CA ARG A 132 -3.39 -8.99 6.84
C ARG A 132 -3.54 -7.47 6.88
N ALA A 133 -2.59 -6.72 6.34
CA ALA A 133 -2.65 -5.25 6.26
C ALA A 133 -3.87 -4.78 5.44
N LYS A 134 -4.15 -5.45 4.32
CA LYS A 134 -5.33 -5.19 3.49
C LYS A 134 -6.64 -5.42 4.23
N GLU A 135 -6.73 -6.54 4.94
CA GLU A 135 -7.91 -6.90 5.74
C GLU A 135 -8.16 -5.87 6.84
N LEU A 136 -7.11 -5.45 7.56
CA LEU A 136 -7.21 -4.39 8.57
C LEU A 136 -7.68 -3.07 7.98
N ARG A 137 -7.09 -2.64 6.85
CA ARG A 137 -7.53 -1.42 6.14
C ARG A 137 -9.00 -1.51 5.74
N ASN A 138 -9.45 -2.64 5.22
CA ASN A 138 -10.84 -2.82 4.81
C ASN A 138 -11.80 -2.87 6.02
N ARG A 139 -11.39 -3.55 7.09
CA ARG A 139 -12.15 -3.63 8.35
C ARG A 139 -12.37 -2.23 8.93
N TRP A 140 -11.31 -1.42 9.02
CA TRP A 140 -11.41 -0.09 9.60
C TRP A 140 -12.12 0.91 8.68
N LYS A 141 -11.99 0.77 7.35
CA LYS A 141 -12.71 1.61 6.39
C LYS A 141 -14.23 1.39 6.43
N ASN A 142 -14.68 0.14 6.39
CA ASN A 142 -16.10 -0.15 6.21
C ASN A 142 -16.91 -0.05 7.50
N GLY A 143 -16.27 0.18 8.66
CA GLY A 143 -16.92 0.28 9.97
C GLY A 143 -17.67 -0.99 10.41
N LEU A 144 -17.61 -2.05 9.62
CA LEU A 144 -18.38 -3.27 9.78
C LEU A 144 -17.42 -4.41 10.06
N ASP A 145 -17.29 -4.75 11.34
CA ASP A 145 -17.20 -6.16 11.67
C ASP A 145 -18.60 -6.73 11.35
N ASP A 146 -18.78 -7.26 10.13
CA ASP A 146 -20.00 -7.98 9.71
C ASP A 146 -20.28 -9.21 10.60
N SER A 147 -19.36 -9.48 11.54
CA SER A 147 -19.42 -10.50 12.59
C SER A 147 -20.26 -10.10 13.81
N GLY A 148 -20.62 -8.82 13.96
CA GLY A 148 -21.39 -8.32 15.12
C GLY A 148 -20.59 -8.22 16.43
N TYR A 149 -19.27 -8.43 16.39
CA TYR A 149 -18.39 -8.30 17.55
C TYR A 149 -17.64 -6.96 17.54
N ALA A 150 -17.33 -6.44 18.74
CA ALA A 150 -16.46 -5.28 18.86
C ALA A 150 -15.08 -5.62 18.27
N PRO A 151 -14.52 -4.78 17.39
CA PRO A 151 -13.22 -5.04 16.79
C PRO A 151 -12.16 -5.16 17.89
N ALA A 152 -11.24 -6.13 17.73
CA ALA A 152 -10.17 -6.33 18.70
C ALA A 152 -9.33 -5.05 18.88
N PRO A 153 -8.78 -4.80 20.08
CA PRO A 153 -7.94 -3.63 20.35
C PRO A 153 -6.75 -3.53 19.40
N LEU A 154 -6.33 -2.29 19.05
CA LEU A 154 -5.21 -2.02 18.13
C LEU A 154 -3.91 -2.75 18.51
N ALA A 155 -3.63 -2.89 19.81
CA ALA A 155 -2.46 -3.59 20.34
C ALA A 155 -2.38 -5.08 19.94
N THR A 156 -3.51 -5.70 19.59
CA THR A 156 -3.58 -7.14 19.26
C THR A 156 -3.11 -7.45 17.84
N TYR A 157 -3.05 -6.44 16.96
CA TYR A 157 -2.77 -6.66 15.53
C TYR A 157 -1.28 -6.70 15.19
N GLU A 158 -0.38 -6.46 16.16
CA GLU A 158 1.09 -6.51 15.98
C GLU A 158 1.56 -5.71 14.74
N LEU A 159 1.09 -4.47 14.60
CA LEU A 159 1.25 -3.67 13.39
C LEU A 159 2.71 -3.43 13.02
N ASP A 160 3.60 -3.37 14.01
CA ASP A 160 5.04 -3.25 13.80
C ASP A 160 5.61 -4.42 12.99
N ILE A 161 5.16 -5.66 13.28
CA ILE A 161 5.57 -6.87 12.55
C ILE A 161 5.02 -6.83 11.12
N ILE A 162 3.75 -6.42 10.96
CA ILE A 162 3.12 -6.30 9.65
C ILE A 162 3.93 -5.32 8.77
N LEU A 163 4.16 -4.11 9.27
CA LEU A 163 4.77 -3.04 8.50
C LEU A 163 6.27 -3.28 8.25
N SER A 164 7.02 -3.79 9.23
CA SER A 164 8.44 -4.11 9.06
C SER A 164 8.67 -5.24 8.04
N THR A 165 7.81 -6.27 8.05
CA THR A 165 7.85 -7.35 7.06
C THR A 165 7.56 -6.83 5.66
N ILE A 166 6.52 -6.01 5.50
CA ILE A 166 6.18 -5.42 4.20
C ILE A 166 7.32 -4.52 3.69
N LYS A 167 7.90 -3.68 4.55
CA LYS A 167 9.05 -2.84 4.21
C LYS A 167 10.23 -3.69 3.72
N THR A 168 10.54 -4.79 4.41
CA THR A 168 11.57 -5.73 3.99
C THR A 168 11.30 -6.29 2.59
N GLY A 169 10.05 -6.64 2.28
CA GLY A 169 9.65 -7.07 0.94
C GLY A 169 9.83 -5.99 -0.12
N LEU A 170 9.47 -4.74 0.18
CA LEU A 170 9.72 -3.59 -0.70
C LEU A 170 11.22 -3.38 -0.95
N ASP A 171 12.06 -3.49 0.08
CA ASP A 171 13.51 -3.36 -0.08
C ASP A 171 14.10 -4.48 -0.96
N GLN A 172 13.60 -5.71 -0.83
CA GLN A 172 13.97 -6.82 -1.73
C GLN A 172 13.50 -6.56 -3.17
N GLY A 173 12.29 -6.04 -3.34
CA GLY A 173 11.75 -5.66 -4.65
C GLY A 173 12.58 -4.56 -5.32
N TYR A 174 13.04 -3.58 -4.53
CA TYR A 174 13.95 -2.54 -4.99
C TYR A 174 15.25 -3.11 -5.55
N ALA A 175 15.89 -4.01 -4.81
CA ALA A 175 17.14 -4.65 -5.22
C ALA A 175 16.96 -5.45 -6.53
N MET A 176 15.86 -6.20 -6.66
CA MET A 176 15.55 -6.94 -7.89
C MET A 176 15.31 -6.02 -9.09
N ALA A 177 14.65 -4.87 -8.87
CA ALA A 177 14.45 -3.88 -9.93
C ALA A 177 15.78 -3.22 -10.35
N GLN A 178 16.71 -2.98 -9.43
CA GLN A 178 18.05 -2.49 -9.74
C GLN A 178 18.82 -3.47 -10.63
N GLU A 179 18.81 -4.74 -10.26
CA GLU A 179 19.46 -5.81 -11.03
C GLU A 179 18.88 -5.90 -12.45
N TYR A 180 17.54 -5.90 -12.58
CA TYR A 180 16.87 -5.94 -13.88
C TYR A 180 17.20 -4.75 -14.78
N LEU A 181 17.38 -3.56 -14.21
CA LEU A 181 17.70 -2.34 -14.95
C LEU A 181 19.21 -2.13 -15.17
N GLY A 182 20.06 -3.01 -14.64
CA GLY A 182 21.52 -2.84 -14.68
C GLY A 182 22.01 -1.63 -13.87
N ILE A 183 21.26 -1.23 -12.84
CA ILE A 183 21.64 -0.14 -11.94
C ILE A 183 22.59 -0.72 -10.89
N ALA A 184 23.83 -0.23 -10.83
CA ALA A 184 24.79 -0.67 -9.84
C ALA A 184 24.24 -0.42 -8.41
N PRO A 185 24.39 -1.39 -7.49
CA PRO A 185 24.02 -1.16 -6.10
C PRO A 185 24.84 0.02 -5.55
N PRO A 186 24.25 0.85 -4.67
CA PRO A 186 25.01 1.91 -4.03
C PRO A 186 26.21 1.27 -3.32
N SER A 187 27.42 1.65 -3.71
CA SER A 187 28.63 1.30 -2.99
C SER A 187 28.45 1.70 -1.52
N THR A 188 28.88 0.84 -0.60
CA THR A 188 28.65 0.90 0.87
C THR A 188 29.10 2.21 1.55
N SER A 189 29.60 3.18 0.80
CA SER A 189 29.87 4.55 1.18
C SER A 189 28.81 5.50 0.60
N GLY A 190 27.64 5.57 1.26
CA GLY A 190 26.68 6.66 1.08
C GLY A 190 25.27 6.20 0.71
N LEU A 191 24.39 6.11 1.71
CA LEU A 191 22.92 6.13 1.59
C LEU A 191 22.40 7.49 1.05
N SER A 192 23.10 8.04 0.07
CA SER A 192 22.93 9.39 -0.43
C SER A 192 23.42 9.44 -1.87
N ASN A 193 22.78 8.69 -2.76
CA ASN A 193 22.34 9.37 -3.98
C ASN A 193 21.02 10.02 -3.60
N PRO A 194 21.01 11.31 -3.19
CA PRO A 194 19.75 12.00 -3.10
C PRO A 194 19.15 11.88 -4.50
N VAL A 195 17.91 11.40 -4.60
CA VAL A 195 17.07 11.79 -5.72
C VAL A 195 17.33 13.28 -5.90
N HIS A 196 17.82 13.69 -7.06
CA HIS A 196 18.19 15.08 -7.31
C HIS A 196 16.90 15.91 -7.22
N TRP A 197 16.57 16.37 -6.00
CA TRP A 197 15.35 17.09 -5.64
C TRP A 197 15.22 18.42 -6.39
N SER A 198 16.31 18.86 -7.03
CA SER A 198 16.45 20.10 -7.80
C SER A 198 15.90 20.02 -9.23
N GLN A 199 15.48 18.85 -9.72
CA GLN A 199 14.75 18.76 -10.99
C GLN A 199 13.30 18.34 -10.75
N GLU A 200 12.47 19.39 -10.71
CA GLU A 200 11.04 19.45 -11.01
C GLU A 200 10.08 19.02 -9.89
N GLU A 201 9.45 20.02 -9.25
CA GLU A 201 8.20 19.85 -8.49
C GLU A 201 7.13 19.12 -9.33
N GLU A 202 7.15 19.29 -10.66
CA GLU A 202 6.30 18.55 -11.62
C GLU A 202 6.49 17.03 -11.54
N ASP A 203 7.70 16.56 -11.23
CA ASP A 203 8.03 15.14 -11.10
C ASP A 203 7.43 14.53 -9.81
N TRP A 204 6.88 15.35 -8.90
CA TRP A 204 6.09 14.90 -7.75
C TRP A 204 4.57 15.04 -7.95
N ASN A 205 4.10 15.64 -9.06
CA ASN A 205 2.66 15.79 -9.32
C ASN A 205 1.92 14.44 -9.28
N PHE A 206 2.55 13.35 -9.76
CA PHE A 206 1.94 12.03 -9.67
C PHE A 206 1.60 11.64 -8.22
N MET A 207 2.40 12.05 -7.22
CA MET A 207 2.13 11.79 -5.80
C MET A 207 0.85 12.49 -5.32
N VAL A 208 0.60 13.71 -5.80
CA VAL A 208 -0.55 14.55 -5.45
C VAL A 208 -1.80 14.15 -6.23
N ASP A 209 -1.69 13.75 -7.50
CA ASP A 209 -2.82 13.29 -8.35
C ASP A 209 -3.48 12.01 -7.82
N ALA A 210 -2.81 11.26 -6.93
CA ALA A 210 -3.42 10.12 -6.23
C ALA A 210 -4.01 10.48 -4.87
N MET A 211 -3.74 11.71 -4.38
CA MET A 211 -4.40 12.32 -3.24
C MET A 211 -5.65 13.10 -3.65
N ASP A 212 -6.10 13.05 -4.92
CA ASP A 212 -7.45 13.46 -5.35
C ASP A 212 -8.52 12.57 -4.67
N TRP A 213 -8.69 12.85 -3.39
CA TRP A 213 -9.86 12.69 -2.56
C TRP A 213 -11.10 13.13 -3.33
N GLU A 214 -12.01 12.17 -3.53
CA GLU A 214 -13.45 12.35 -3.71
C GLU A 214 -13.90 13.80 -3.96
N ALA A 215 -13.90 14.26 -5.22
CA ALA A 215 -14.78 15.35 -5.59
C ALA A 215 -16.22 14.82 -5.44
N VAL A 216 -16.79 15.09 -4.26
CA VAL A 216 -18.22 15.08 -3.97
C VAL A 216 -18.92 16.11 -4.86
#